data_AF-A0A537VK23-F1
#
_entry.id   AF-A0A537VK23-F1
#
_cell.length_a   1.000
_cell.length_b   1.000
_cell.length_c   1.000
_cell.angle_alpha   90.00
_cell.angle_beta   90.00
_cell.angle_gamma   90.00
#
_symmetry.space_group_name_H-M   'P 1'
#
loop_
_entity.id
_entity.type
_entity.pdbx_description
1 polymer ?
#
loop_
_entity_poly.entity_id
_entity_poly.type
_entity_poly.pdbx_seq_one_letter_code
_entity_poly.pdbx_strand_id
1 'polypeptide(L)'
;MKNVTGYDVHRLLTGSLGTLGVIVQVALKVRPLPKATRTLVSDEGGVELGRRVLGAVPLPAAVLAEPEQIVVRLEGWPEEVEEETTAARSIASFYETDASFPEACFPEARIVAEAAVAPARLGALLTGTERYRASVGVGVAWVPFEDEDALAAFRARATELGGIAPVIRGPGGLGAGAVPAPDVQRRIRAAMDPAGILAPGRAWSTENQSSDAG
;
A
#
# COMPACT_ATOMS: atom_id res chain seq x y z
N MET A 1 -0.80 18.92 -33.67
CA MET A 1 -1.55 17.78 -33.09
C MET A 1 -0.91 16.51 -33.63
N LYS A 2 -0.23 15.72 -32.79
CA LYS A 2 0.30 14.43 -33.25
C LYS A 2 -0.16 13.39 -32.25
N ASN A 3 -1.22 12.67 -32.65
CA ASN A 3 -1.71 11.52 -31.92
C ASN A 3 -0.53 10.55 -31.76
N VAL A 4 -0.15 10.28 -30.51
CA VAL A 4 0.87 9.28 -30.20
C VAL A 4 0.25 7.92 -30.51
N THR A 5 0.60 7.34 -31.65
CA THR A 5 0.18 6.00 -32.05
C THR A 5 1.01 4.97 -31.27
N GLY A 6 0.37 4.25 -30.34
CA GLY A 6 0.96 3.16 -29.58
C GLY A 6 0.20 2.87 -28.29
N TYR A 7 0.19 1.61 -27.85
CA TYR A 7 -0.35 1.25 -26.54
C TYR A 7 0.61 1.64 -25.42
N ASP A 8 0.06 2.04 -24.28
CA ASP A 8 0.83 2.40 -23.09
C ASP A 8 1.29 1.12 -22.34
N VAL A 9 2.34 0.49 -22.87
CA VAL A 9 2.89 -0.75 -22.29
C VAL A 9 3.54 -0.50 -20.92
N HIS A 10 4.04 0.70 -20.65
CA HIS A 10 4.65 0.99 -19.35
C HIS A 10 3.59 0.99 -18.24
N ARG A 11 2.39 1.55 -18.48
CA ARG A 11 1.26 1.43 -17.56
C ARG A 11 0.78 -0.01 -17.38
N LEU A 12 0.91 -0.85 -18.40
CA LEU A 12 0.61 -2.28 -18.27
C LEU A 12 1.60 -3.00 -17.34
N LEU A 13 2.88 -2.63 -17.37
CA LEU A 13 3.91 -3.23 -16.52
C LEU A 13 3.81 -2.78 -15.06
N THR A 14 3.43 -1.52 -14.81
CA THR A 14 3.24 -1.01 -13.45
C THR A 14 2.11 -1.75 -12.74
N GLY A 15 2.40 -2.34 -11.57
CA GLY A 15 1.43 -3.13 -10.81
C GLY A 15 1.29 -4.59 -11.28
N SER A 16 2.01 -5.02 -12.32
CA SER A 16 2.00 -6.41 -12.79
C SER A 16 2.69 -7.40 -11.84
N LEU A 17 3.37 -6.90 -10.79
CA LEU A 17 4.14 -7.70 -9.82
C LEU A 17 5.13 -8.68 -10.49
N GLY A 18 5.70 -8.27 -11.62
CA GLY A 18 6.67 -9.06 -12.39
C GLY A 18 6.05 -10.17 -13.25
N THR A 19 4.72 -10.27 -13.34
CA THR A 19 4.03 -11.32 -14.13
C THR A 19 3.99 -11.05 -15.64
N LEU A 20 4.25 -9.82 -16.06
CA LEU A 20 4.19 -9.39 -17.48
C LEU A 20 5.54 -8.97 -18.05
N GLY A 21 6.59 -8.91 -17.24
CA GLY A 21 7.92 -8.52 -17.69
C GLY A 21 8.85 -8.17 -16.53
N VAL A 22 10.15 -8.08 -16.84
CA VAL A 22 11.17 -7.59 -15.91
C VAL A 22 11.53 -6.16 -16.30
N ILE A 23 11.36 -5.23 -15.36
CA ILE A 23 11.78 -3.84 -15.54
C ILE A 23 13.28 -3.76 -15.26
N VAL A 24 14.07 -3.51 -16.29
CA VAL A 24 15.54 -3.40 -16.18
C VAL A 24 16.02 -1.96 -16.05
N GLN A 25 15.22 -0.98 -16.47
CA GLN A 25 15.54 0.44 -16.44
C GLN A 25 14.25 1.26 -16.25
N VAL A 26 14.35 2.34 -15.48
CA VAL A 26 13.25 3.31 -15.28
C VAL A 26 13.78 4.73 -15.41
N ALA A 27 12.97 5.62 -15.99
CA ALA A 27 13.18 7.06 -15.94
C ALA A 27 12.14 7.66 -15.00
N LEU A 28 12.60 8.22 -13.88
CA LEU A 28 11.73 8.77 -12.84
C LEU A 28 11.78 10.29 -12.87
N LYS A 29 10.60 10.92 -12.76
CA LYS A 29 10.51 12.35 -12.47
C LYS A 29 10.74 12.55 -10.98
N VAL A 30 11.78 13.31 -10.63
CA VAL A 30 12.11 13.64 -9.24
C VAL A 30 11.54 15.00 -8.84
N ARG A 31 11.43 15.24 -7.53
CA ARG A 31 11.11 16.55 -6.95
C ARG A 31 12.35 17.16 -6.30
N PRO A 32 12.43 18.49 -6.14
CA PRO A 32 13.48 19.12 -5.35
C PRO A 32 13.47 18.60 -3.91
N LEU A 33 14.64 18.56 -3.28
CA LEU A 33 14.74 18.28 -1.85
C LEU A 33 14.05 19.40 -1.05
N PRO A 34 13.28 19.06 0.00
CA PRO A 34 12.67 20.06 0.88
C PRO A 34 13.74 20.86 1.63
N LYS A 35 13.39 22.07 2.06
CA LYS A 35 14.31 22.95 2.82
C LYS A 35 14.40 22.55 4.29
N ALA A 36 13.33 21.97 4.82
CA ALA A 36 13.26 21.37 6.14
C ALA A 36 12.46 20.09 6.10
N THR A 37 12.82 19.15 6.97
CA THR A 37 12.15 17.87 7.16
C THR A 37 12.08 17.58 8.65
N ARG A 38 10.93 17.12 9.14
CA ARG A 38 10.76 16.70 10.54
C ARG A 38 9.96 15.41 10.63
N THR A 39 10.37 14.52 11.53
CA THR A 39 9.62 13.31 11.89
C THR A 39 9.04 13.49 13.29
N LEU A 40 7.73 13.37 13.43
CA LEU A 40 7.06 13.41 14.72
C LEU A 40 6.49 12.03 15.03
N VAL A 41 6.70 11.58 16.27
CA VAL A 41 6.19 10.30 16.75
C VAL A 41 5.36 10.51 18.00
N SER A 42 4.20 9.86 18.05
CA SER A 42 3.35 9.77 19.24
C SER A 42 3.24 8.31 19.65
N ASP A 43 3.40 8.02 20.95
CA ASP A 43 3.15 6.69 21.53
C ASP A 43 1.65 6.43 21.76
N GLU A 44 0.79 7.25 21.13
CA GLU A 44 -0.62 6.99 20.93
C GLU A 44 -0.83 6.53 19.47
N GLY A 45 -1.62 5.48 19.29
CA GLY A 45 -1.84 4.86 17.99
C GLY A 45 -3.26 4.99 17.45
N GLY A 46 -3.49 4.29 16.35
CA GLY A 46 -4.81 4.14 15.75
C GLY A 46 -5.04 5.03 14.54
N VAL A 47 -5.77 4.48 13.57
CA VAL A 47 -6.15 5.20 12.34
C VAL A 47 -6.91 6.48 12.66
N GLU A 48 -7.76 6.48 13.69
CA GLU A 48 -8.60 7.64 14.02
C GLU A 48 -7.78 8.84 14.51
N LEU A 49 -6.75 8.60 15.33
CA LEU A 49 -5.84 9.66 15.72
C LEU A 49 -5.09 10.21 14.50
N GLY A 50 -4.67 9.34 13.57
CA GLY A 50 -4.04 9.78 12.31
C GLY A 50 -4.97 10.62 11.44
N ARG A 51 -6.28 10.35 11.46
CA ARG A 51 -7.28 11.18 10.75
C ARG A 51 -7.45 12.54 11.40
N ARG A 52 -7.44 12.61 12.74
CA ARG A 52 -7.44 13.90 13.46
C ARG A 52 -6.21 14.73 13.11
N VAL A 53 -5.05 14.11 13.01
CA VAL A 53 -3.81 14.78 12.57
C VAL A 53 -3.96 15.29 11.14
N LEU A 54 -4.44 14.48 10.19
CA LEU A 54 -4.68 14.93 8.81
C LEU A 54 -5.71 16.07 8.71
N GLY A 55 -6.65 16.15 9.65
CA GLY A 55 -7.61 17.24 9.72
C GLY A 55 -7.01 18.55 10.26
N ALA A 56 -5.93 18.49 11.02
CA ALA A 56 -5.28 19.64 11.65
C ALA A 56 -4.02 20.11 10.92
N VAL A 57 -3.28 19.19 10.30
CA VAL A 57 -2.05 19.47 9.55
C VAL A 57 -2.41 19.56 8.07
N PRO A 58 -2.23 20.71 7.39
CA PRO A 58 -2.72 20.91 6.04
C PRO A 58 -2.08 20.01 4.98
N LEU A 59 -0.74 19.88 4.98
CA LEU A 59 0.00 19.18 3.93
C LEU A 59 1.12 18.29 4.50
N PRO A 60 0.82 17.37 5.44
CA PRO A 60 1.84 16.43 5.90
C PRO A 60 2.28 15.57 4.72
N ALA A 61 3.59 15.39 4.58
CA ALA A 61 4.14 14.52 3.54
C ALA A 61 3.65 13.07 3.73
N ALA A 62 3.48 12.63 4.98
CA ALA A 62 2.81 11.37 5.30
C ALA A 62 2.33 11.30 6.77
N VAL A 63 1.27 10.52 7.00
CA VAL A 63 0.78 10.12 8.32
C VAL A 63 0.62 8.60 8.34
N LEU A 64 1.47 7.93 9.09
CA LEU A 64 1.44 6.49 9.30
C LEU A 64 0.84 6.19 10.67
N ALA A 65 -0.17 5.33 10.71
CA ALA A 65 -0.74 4.82 11.93
C ALA A 65 -0.39 3.36 12.13
N GLU A 66 -0.05 3.02 13.37
CA GLU A 66 0.11 1.67 13.91
C GLU A 66 -0.89 1.52 15.07
N PRO A 67 -1.09 0.32 15.65
CA PRO A 67 -1.99 0.14 16.79
C PRO A 67 -1.67 1.05 17.98
N GLU A 68 -0.38 1.22 18.27
CA GLU A 68 0.12 1.91 19.48
C GLU A 68 0.95 3.16 19.16
N GLN A 69 1.14 3.50 17.89
CA GLN A 69 1.99 4.61 17.50
C GLN A 69 1.46 5.33 16.25
N ILE A 70 1.75 6.62 16.16
CA ILE A 70 1.64 7.39 14.91
C ILE A 70 2.96 8.04 14.58
N VAL A 71 3.31 8.00 13.30
CA VAL A 71 4.46 8.69 12.73
C VAL A 71 3.99 9.69 11.69
N VAL A 72 4.35 10.96 11.86
CA VAL A 72 4.04 12.05 10.93
C VAL A 72 5.33 12.56 10.30
N ARG A 73 5.36 12.66 8.98
CA ARG A 73 6.45 13.28 8.22
C ARG A 73 5.99 14.62 7.70
N LEU A 74 6.75 15.67 8.04
CA LEU A 74 6.57 17.03 7.55
C LEU A 74 7.77 17.40 6.67
N GLU A 75 7.49 18.04 5.54
CA GLU A 75 8.51 18.47 4.57
C GLU A 75 8.07 19.77 3.91
N GLY A 76 8.95 20.76 3.85
CA GLY A 76 8.60 22.06 3.28
C GLY A 76 9.64 23.13 3.58
N TRP A 77 9.15 24.36 3.75
CA TRP A 77 9.95 25.45 4.30
C TRP A 77 10.06 25.33 5.83
N PRO A 78 11.15 25.83 6.44
CA PRO A 78 11.32 25.76 7.89
C PRO A 78 10.13 26.31 8.67
N GLU A 79 9.60 27.48 8.27
CA GLU A 79 8.46 28.12 8.93
C GLU A 79 7.18 27.27 8.83
N GLU A 80 6.90 26.69 7.66
CA GLU A 80 5.76 25.78 7.44
C GLU A 80 5.89 24.52 8.33
N VAL A 81 7.08 23.92 8.38
CA VAL A 81 7.32 22.73 9.21
C VAL A 81 7.11 23.04 10.70
N GLU A 82 7.49 24.23 11.18
CA GLU A 82 7.22 24.64 12.57
C GLU A 82 5.72 24.84 12.86
N GLU A 83 4.99 25.47 11.94
CA GLU A 83 3.54 25.65 12.04
C GLU A 83 2.82 24.30 12.06
N GLU A 84 3.16 23.41 11.13
CA GLU A 84 2.61 22.06 11.04
C GLU A 84 2.97 21.20 12.27
N THR A 85 4.17 21.38 12.82
CA THR A 85 4.57 20.71 14.07
C THR A 85 3.70 21.16 15.23
N THR A 86 3.42 22.46 15.31
CA THR A 86 2.55 23.03 16.35
C THR A 86 1.12 22.51 16.19
N ALA A 87 0.61 22.45 14.95
CA ALA A 87 -0.70 21.88 14.66
C ALA A 87 -0.78 20.39 15.05
N ALA A 88 0.22 19.58 14.72
CA ALA A 88 0.26 18.16 15.10
C ALA A 88 0.26 17.99 16.64
N ARG A 89 1.07 18.77 17.36
CA ARG A 89 1.14 18.75 18.83
C ARG A 89 -0.13 19.23 19.53
N SER A 90 -1.03 19.93 18.83
CA SER A 90 -2.35 20.27 19.37
C SER A 90 -3.30 19.06 19.42
N ILE A 91 -3.01 17.99 18.66
CA ILE A 91 -3.86 16.81 18.54
C ILE A 91 -3.48 15.70 19.52
N ALA A 92 -2.17 15.49 19.72
CA ALA A 92 -1.60 14.50 20.65
C ALA A 92 -0.17 14.90 21.07
N SER A 93 0.39 14.17 22.03
CA SER A 93 1.79 14.34 22.42
C SER A 93 2.71 13.76 21.34
N PHE A 94 3.62 14.59 20.81
CA PHE A 94 4.60 14.18 19.80
C PHE A 94 6.03 14.57 20.21
N TYR A 95 6.96 13.62 20.14
CA TYR A 95 8.40 13.86 20.18
C TYR A 95 9.00 13.78 18.77
N GLU A 96 10.16 14.41 18.59
CA GLU A 96 10.89 14.39 17.33
C GLU A 96 11.87 13.23 17.27
N THR A 97 12.08 12.67 16.08
CA THR A 97 13.07 11.62 15.85
C THR A 97 13.85 11.85 14.56
N ASP A 98 15.14 11.56 14.63
CA ASP A 98 16.05 11.52 13.47
C ASP A 98 15.96 10.20 12.70
N ALA A 99 15.14 9.24 13.15
CA ALA A 99 14.93 8.00 12.44
C ALA A 99 14.41 8.26 11.02
N SER A 100 14.90 7.47 10.07
CA SER A 100 14.38 7.50 8.71
C SER A 100 12.88 7.21 8.72
N PHE A 101 12.16 7.90 7.83
CA PHE A 101 10.76 7.56 7.62
C PHE A 101 10.69 6.09 7.16
N PRO A 102 9.75 5.27 7.66
CA PRO A 102 9.85 3.84 7.47
C PRO A 102 9.92 3.45 5.99
N GLU A 103 11.01 2.79 5.59
CA GLU A 103 11.24 2.36 4.20
C GLU A 103 10.57 1.01 3.88
N ALA A 104 10.38 0.15 4.89
CA ALA A 104 9.79 -1.17 4.73
C ALA A 104 8.83 -1.52 5.88
N CYS A 105 7.72 -2.16 5.54
CA CYS A 105 6.77 -2.71 6.50
C CYS A 105 7.03 -4.20 6.73
N PHE A 106 7.17 -4.59 8.00
CA PHE A 106 7.28 -5.98 8.47
C PHE A 106 8.34 -6.81 7.71
N PRO A 107 9.62 -6.39 7.64
CA PRO A 107 10.66 -7.13 6.93
C PRO A 107 10.84 -8.57 7.43
N GLU A 108 10.50 -8.83 8.69
CA GLU A 108 10.54 -10.13 9.35
C GLU A 108 9.37 -11.05 8.97
N ALA A 109 8.25 -10.50 8.47
CA ALA A 109 7.05 -11.28 8.19
C ALA A 109 7.16 -12.03 6.86
N ARG A 110 6.72 -13.30 6.88
CA ARG A 110 6.70 -14.17 5.69
C ARG A 110 5.66 -13.71 4.67
N ILE A 111 4.45 -13.38 5.13
CA ILE A 111 3.35 -12.90 4.29
C ILE A 111 3.04 -11.47 4.67
N VAL A 112 3.04 -10.57 3.68
CA VAL A 112 2.61 -9.17 3.86
C VAL A 112 1.63 -8.81 2.77
N ALA A 113 0.41 -8.43 3.17
CA ALA A 113 -0.57 -7.87 2.26
C ALA A 113 -0.50 -6.33 2.28
N GLU A 114 -0.62 -5.73 1.10
CA GLU A 114 -0.84 -4.29 0.94
C GLU A 114 -2.32 -4.06 0.63
N ALA A 115 -3.08 -3.78 1.67
CA ALA A 115 -4.50 -3.54 1.58
C ALA A 115 -4.79 -2.11 1.15
N ALA A 116 -5.78 -1.93 0.28
CA ALA A 116 -6.24 -0.62 -0.17
C ALA A 116 -7.76 -0.52 -0.09
N VAL A 117 -8.26 0.53 0.57
CA VAL A 117 -9.67 0.92 0.66
C VAL A 117 -9.78 2.44 0.52
N ALA A 118 -10.98 2.98 0.33
CA ALA A 118 -11.18 4.42 0.50
C ALA A 118 -10.66 4.85 1.89
N PRO A 119 -9.93 5.98 2.02
CA PRO A 119 -9.39 6.45 3.32
C PRO A 119 -10.45 6.46 4.42
N ALA A 120 -11.69 6.79 4.05
CA ALA A 120 -12.83 6.80 4.95
C ALA A 120 -13.12 5.46 5.64
N ARG A 121 -12.79 4.34 5.00
CA ARG A 121 -13.08 2.97 5.46
C ARG A 121 -11.87 2.27 6.09
N LEU A 122 -10.71 2.93 6.16
CA LEU A 122 -9.46 2.32 6.66
C LEU A 122 -9.57 1.83 8.11
N GLY A 123 -10.23 2.59 8.99
CA GLY A 123 -10.47 2.18 10.38
C GLY A 123 -11.35 0.93 10.49
N ALA A 124 -12.40 0.84 9.65
CA ALA A 124 -13.26 -0.34 9.61
C ALA A 124 -12.52 -1.60 9.11
N LEU A 125 -11.63 -1.43 8.12
CA LEU A 125 -10.80 -2.53 7.62
C LEU A 125 -9.91 -3.11 8.73
N LEU A 126 -9.22 -2.22 9.46
CA LEU A 126 -8.22 -2.57 10.47
C LEU A 126 -8.81 -2.89 11.85
N THR A 127 -10.14 -2.92 11.98
CA THR A 127 -10.80 -3.24 13.25
C THR A 127 -10.42 -4.65 13.70
N GLY A 128 -9.83 -4.78 14.89
CA GLY A 128 -9.37 -6.06 15.44
C GLY A 128 -8.10 -6.61 14.77
N THR A 129 -7.39 -5.82 13.95
CA THR A 129 -6.09 -6.20 13.41
C THR A 129 -4.99 -5.77 14.40
N GLU A 130 -4.29 -6.74 14.97
CA GLU A 130 -3.30 -6.51 16.04
C GLU A 130 -1.99 -5.89 15.54
N ARG A 131 -1.61 -6.13 14.28
CA ARG A 131 -0.36 -5.64 13.69
C ARG A 131 -0.68 -5.04 12.34
N TYR A 132 -0.42 -3.74 12.18
CA TYR A 132 -0.52 -3.07 10.90
C TYR A 132 0.34 -1.82 10.88
N ARG A 133 0.64 -1.34 9.68
CA ARG A 133 1.08 0.04 9.45
C ARG A 133 0.22 0.60 8.33
N ALA A 134 -0.36 1.79 8.53
CA ALA A 134 -1.39 2.31 7.65
C ALA A 134 -1.09 3.76 7.24
N SER A 135 -1.02 4.01 5.93
CA SER A 135 -0.97 5.36 5.37
C SER A 135 -2.38 5.95 5.34
N VAL A 136 -2.69 6.77 6.34
CA VAL A 136 -4.06 7.17 6.66
C VAL A 136 -4.69 8.01 5.54
N GLY A 137 -3.93 8.96 4.99
CA GLY A 137 -4.43 9.86 3.94
C GLY A 137 -4.61 9.17 2.58
N VAL A 138 -3.97 8.02 2.39
CA VAL A 138 -4.01 7.25 1.14
C VAL A 138 -5.06 6.14 1.19
N GLY A 139 -5.34 5.60 2.39
CA GLY A 139 -6.23 4.44 2.53
C GLY A 139 -5.53 3.11 2.28
N VAL A 140 -4.20 3.08 2.48
CA VAL A 140 -3.37 1.88 2.32
C VAL A 140 -2.93 1.37 3.68
N ALA A 141 -2.92 0.06 3.87
CA ALA A 141 -2.33 -0.59 5.05
C ALA A 141 -1.50 -1.81 4.67
N TRP A 142 -0.33 -1.92 5.29
CA TRP A 142 0.47 -3.13 5.27
C TRP A 142 0.13 -3.96 6.51
N VAL A 143 -0.20 -5.23 6.29
CA VAL A 143 -0.62 -6.15 7.34
C VAL A 143 0.16 -7.47 7.18
N PRO A 144 0.90 -7.91 8.21
CA PRO A 144 1.57 -9.19 8.20
C PRO A 144 0.58 -10.32 8.53
N PHE A 145 0.79 -11.50 7.96
CA PHE A 145 0.00 -12.70 8.24
C PHE A 145 0.92 -13.91 8.48
N GLU A 146 0.50 -14.80 9.38
CA GLU A 146 1.20 -16.05 9.68
C GLU A 146 0.78 -17.18 8.72
N ASP A 147 -0.49 -17.18 8.29
CA ASP A 147 -1.08 -18.19 7.41
C ASP A 147 -2.05 -17.59 6.38
N GLU A 148 -2.46 -18.42 5.42
CA GLU A 148 -3.36 -18.03 4.33
C GLU A 148 -4.82 -17.90 4.77
N ASP A 149 -5.23 -18.52 5.89
CA ASP A 149 -6.60 -18.47 6.39
C ASP A 149 -6.91 -17.09 7.01
N ALA A 150 -5.99 -16.58 7.84
CA ALA A 150 -6.05 -15.22 8.38
C ALA A 150 -6.05 -14.16 7.26
N LEU A 151 -5.23 -14.39 6.22
CA LEU A 151 -5.23 -13.55 5.02
C LEU A 151 -6.57 -13.61 4.28
N ALA A 152 -7.16 -14.79 4.12
CA ALA A 152 -8.45 -14.97 3.45
C ALA A 152 -9.59 -14.24 4.19
N ALA A 153 -9.64 -14.36 5.52
CA ALA A 153 -10.61 -13.64 6.35
C ALA A 153 -10.45 -12.11 6.22
N PHE A 154 -9.22 -11.61 6.25
CA PHE A 154 -8.95 -10.19 6.05
C PHE A 154 -9.34 -9.69 4.65
N ARG A 155 -9.10 -10.50 3.61
CA ARG A 155 -9.50 -10.20 2.23
C ARG A 155 -11.01 -10.13 2.04
N ALA A 156 -11.76 -11.01 2.71
CA ALA A 156 -13.22 -10.96 2.67
C ALA A 156 -13.72 -9.61 3.18
N ARG A 157 -13.20 -9.16 4.33
CA ARG A 157 -13.51 -7.84 4.89
C ARG A 157 -13.08 -6.69 3.96
N ALA A 158 -11.87 -6.75 3.38
CA ALA A 158 -11.43 -5.75 2.42
C ALA A 158 -12.40 -5.64 1.24
N THR A 159 -12.85 -6.78 0.71
CA THR A 159 -13.79 -6.86 -0.41
C THR A 159 -15.16 -6.29 -0.04
N GLU A 160 -15.70 -6.61 1.14
CA GLU A 160 -16.95 -6.04 1.67
C GLU A 160 -16.90 -4.52 1.77
N LEU A 161 -15.72 -3.97 2.10
CA LEU A 161 -15.47 -2.54 2.14
C LEU A 161 -15.14 -1.92 0.76
N GLY A 162 -15.23 -2.70 -0.32
CA GLY A 162 -14.94 -2.27 -1.69
C GLY A 162 -13.45 -2.03 -1.96
N GLY A 163 -12.57 -2.68 -1.19
CA GLY A 163 -11.12 -2.63 -1.32
C GLY A 163 -10.51 -3.92 -1.84
N ILE A 164 -9.18 -3.98 -1.78
CA ILE A 164 -8.35 -5.13 -2.18
C ILE A 164 -7.25 -5.37 -1.14
N ALA A 165 -6.70 -6.58 -1.09
CA ALA A 165 -5.53 -6.91 -0.26
C ALA A 165 -4.59 -7.90 -0.99
N PRO A 166 -3.91 -7.44 -2.05
CA PRO A 166 -2.85 -8.21 -2.71
C PRO A 166 -1.69 -8.49 -1.75
N VAL A 167 -1.09 -9.68 -1.88
CA VAL A 167 0.14 -10.03 -1.18
C VAL A 167 1.34 -9.50 -1.97
N ILE A 168 2.13 -8.65 -1.33
CA ILE A 168 3.35 -8.08 -1.91
C ILE A 168 4.59 -8.91 -1.58
N ARG A 169 4.57 -9.65 -0.46
CA ARG A 169 5.63 -10.56 0.01
C ARG A 169 5.03 -11.88 0.50
N GLY A 170 5.59 -13.01 0.09
CA GLY A 170 5.10 -14.34 0.46
C GLY A 170 4.05 -14.94 -0.48
N PRO A 171 3.49 -16.11 -0.12
CA PRO A 171 2.37 -16.74 -0.84
C PRO A 171 1.04 -15.97 -0.67
N GLY A 172 0.09 -16.19 -1.58
CA GLY A 172 -1.27 -15.65 -1.50
C GLY A 172 -1.69 -14.73 -2.67
N GLY A 173 -0.76 -14.28 -3.52
CA GLY A 173 -1.06 -13.61 -4.79
C GLY A 173 -1.99 -12.39 -4.68
N LEU A 174 -2.85 -12.17 -5.70
CA LEU A 174 -3.76 -11.02 -5.77
C LEU A 174 -5.13 -11.24 -5.09
N GLY A 175 -5.41 -12.47 -4.65
CA GLY A 175 -6.71 -12.87 -4.10
C GLY A 175 -7.71 -13.32 -5.16
N ALA A 176 -8.93 -13.65 -4.73
CA ALA A 176 -9.99 -14.24 -5.57
C ALA A 176 -10.97 -13.19 -6.14
N GLY A 177 -10.59 -11.90 -6.17
CA GLY A 177 -11.43 -10.84 -6.69
C GLY A 177 -11.78 -11.06 -8.17
N ALA A 178 -12.97 -10.59 -8.58
CA ALA A 178 -13.40 -10.67 -9.98
C ALA A 178 -12.41 -9.92 -10.88
N VAL A 179 -11.78 -10.65 -11.79
CA VAL A 179 -10.81 -10.08 -12.74
C VAL A 179 -11.57 -9.45 -13.90
N PRO A 180 -11.38 -8.15 -14.18
CA PRO A 180 -11.97 -7.54 -15.36
C PRO A 180 -11.35 -8.14 -16.63
N ALA A 181 -12.20 -8.55 -17.58
CA ALA A 181 -11.81 -9.09 -18.88
C ALA A 181 -10.74 -10.22 -18.79
N PRO A 182 -11.07 -11.35 -18.13
CA PRO A 182 -10.09 -12.41 -17.83
C PRO A 182 -9.47 -13.02 -19.11
N ASP A 183 -10.23 -13.12 -20.21
CA ASP A 183 -9.70 -13.56 -21.50
C ASP A 183 -8.62 -12.64 -22.06
N VAL A 184 -8.80 -11.33 -21.89
CA VAL A 184 -7.83 -10.32 -22.34
C VAL A 184 -6.57 -10.42 -21.50
N GLN A 185 -6.72 -10.51 -20.17
CA GLN A 185 -5.59 -10.71 -19.24
C GLN A 185 -4.78 -11.97 -19.58
N ARG A 186 -5.47 -13.10 -19.83
CA ARG A 186 -4.81 -14.36 -20.24
C ARG A 186 -4.04 -14.21 -21.55
N ARG A 187 -4.64 -13.59 -22.56
CA ARG A 187 -3.99 -13.37 -23.87
C ARG A 187 -2.77 -12.45 -23.76
N ILE A 188 -2.87 -11.40 -22.95
CA ILE A 188 -1.73 -10.51 -22.67
C ILE A 188 -0.62 -11.31 -21.98
N ARG A 189 -0.94 -12.08 -20.94
CA ARG A 189 0.07 -12.90 -20.25
C ARG A 189 0.73 -13.90 -21.19
N ALA A 190 -0.04 -14.64 -21.98
CA ALA A 190 0.49 -15.61 -22.93
C ALA A 190 1.39 -14.97 -24.00
N ALA A 191 1.11 -13.73 -24.40
CA ALA A 191 1.95 -12.99 -25.34
C ALA A 191 3.25 -12.47 -24.68
N MET A 192 3.19 -12.05 -23.41
CA MET A 192 4.32 -11.44 -22.70
C MET A 192 5.24 -12.48 -22.02
N ASP A 193 4.69 -13.61 -21.59
CA ASP A 193 5.38 -14.72 -20.93
C ASP A 193 4.95 -16.08 -21.51
N PRO A 194 5.34 -16.39 -22.77
CA PRO A 194 4.94 -17.66 -23.42
C PRO A 194 5.45 -18.91 -22.71
N ALA A 195 6.55 -18.79 -21.96
CA ALA A 195 7.18 -19.88 -21.22
C ALA A 195 6.66 -20.03 -19.78
N GLY A 196 5.83 -19.10 -19.29
CA GLY A 196 5.27 -19.14 -17.94
C GLY A 196 6.31 -18.95 -16.83
N ILE A 197 7.45 -18.33 -17.11
CA ILE A 197 8.58 -18.22 -16.18
C ILE A 197 8.49 -16.99 -15.27
N LEU A 198 7.64 -16.02 -15.61
CA LEU A 198 7.55 -14.75 -14.90
C LEU A 198 6.58 -14.85 -13.71
N ALA A 199 7.15 -14.76 -12.51
CA ALA A 199 6.44 -14.69 -11.23
C ALA A 199 5.30 -15.73 -11.11
N PRO A 200 5.60 -17.05 -11.19
CA PRO A 200 4.58 -18.10 -11.17
C PRO A 200 3.73 -18.02 -9.88
N GLY A 201 2.43 -18.27 -10.02
CA GLY A 201 1.47 -18.22 -8.91
C GLY A 201 1.06 -16.81 -8.44
N ARG A 202 1.62 -15.73 -9.01
CA ARG A 202 1.24 -14.34 -8.66
C ARG A 202 0.21 -13.72 -9.59
N ALA A 203 -0.05 -14.33 -10.75
CA ALA A 203 -1.07 -13.84 -11.67
C ALA A 203 -2.48 -14.09 -11.11
N TRP A 204 -3.46 -13.39 -11.67
CA TRP A 204 -4.88 -13.72 -11.47
C TRP A 204 -5.16 -15.11 -12.07
N SER A 205 -5.00 -16.18 -11.29
CA SER A 205 -5.28 -17.53 -11.73
C SER A 205 -6.72 -17.93 -11.38
N THR A 206 -7.47 -18.35 -12.40
CA THR A 206 -8.69 -19.14 -12.20
C THR A 206 -8.37 -20.60 -11.84
N GLU A 207 -7.11 -21.02 -11.97
CA GLU A 207 -6.65 -22.39 -11.66
C GLU A 207 -6.66 -22.71 -10.15
N ASN A 208 -6.78 -21.70 -9.28
CA ASN A 208 -7.05 -21.93 -7.86
C ASN A 208 -8.51 -22.30 -7.55
N GLN A 209 -9.37 -22.44 -8.56
CA GLN A 209 -10.76 -22.90 -8.41
C GLN A 209 -10.97 -24.36 -8.86
N SER A 210 -9.89 -25.06 -9.25
CA SER A 210 -9.95 -26.44 -9.77
C SER A 210 -9.07 -27.41 -8.97
N SER A 211 -9.09 -27.32 -7.64
CA SER A 211 -8.64 -28.41 -6.77
C SER A 211 -9.83 -28.94 -5.96
N ASP A 212 -10.85 -29.42 -6.67
CA ASP A 212 -11.88 -30.34 -6.14
C ASP A 212 -12.61 -30.96 -7.35
N ALA A 213 -11.89 -31.79 -8.10
CA ALA A 213 -12.42 -32.84 -8.98
C ALA A 213 -11.23 -33.64 -9.56
N GLY A 214 -10.84 -34.69 -8.84
CA GLY A 214 -9.79 -35.62 -9.23
C GLY A 214 -9.46 -36.58 -8.12
#